data_AF-A0A7C4HY91-F1
#
_entry.id   AF-A0A7C4HY91-F1
#
_cell.length_a   1.000
_cell.length_b   1.000
_cell.length_c   1.000
_cell.angle_alpha   90.00
_cell.angle_beta   90.00
_cell.angle_gamma   90.00
#
_symmetry.space_group_name_H-M   'P 1'
#
loop_
_entity.id
_entity.type
_entity.pdbx_description
1 polymer ?
#
loop_
_entity_poly.entity_id
_entity_poly.type
_entity_poly.pdbx_seq_one_letter_code
_entity_poly.pdbx_strand_id
1 'polypeptide(L)'
;MSWRVVDERLIKRGELLLSLDFLDCYDYEHTNNGKLGRPFKITNRYVEFLAVVRYLFSMPFRQLKGFTASLMRLYFPLNERRMIQ
;
A
#
# COMPACT_ATOMS: atom_id res chain seq x y z
N MET A 1 -2.40 -35.11 24.53
CA MET A 1 -2.09 -34.04 23.55
C MET A 1 -2.88 -32.80 23.97
N SER A 2 -2.21 -31.73 24.41
CA SER A 2 -2.91 -30.53 24.89
C SER A 2 -3.35 -29.69 23.70
N TRP A 3 -4.65 -29.68 23.41
CA TRP A 3 -5.27 -28.84 22.37
C TRP A 3 -4.89 -27.36 22.49
N ARG A 4 -4.65 -26.91 23.72
CA ARG A 4 -4.22 -25.55 24.07
C ARG A 4 -2.88 -25.14 23.44
N VAL A 5 -1.94 -26.07 23.29
CA VAL A 5 -0.61 -25.83 22.71
C VAL A 5 -0.64 -25.86 21.18
N VAL A 6 -1.57 -26.63 20.60
CA VAL A 6 -1.80 -26.70 19.15
C VAL A 6 -2.45 -25.40 18.65
N ASP A 7 -3.39 -24.86 19.43
CA ASP A 7 -4.11 -23.63 19.11
C ASP A 7 -3.17 -22.42 19.04
N GLU A 8 -2.27 -22.24 20.02
CA GLU A 8 -1.30 -21.13 20.01
C GLU A 8 -0.33 -21.13 18.83
N ARG A 9 0.03 -22.31 18.31
CA ARG A 9 0.93 -22.46 17.16
C ARG A 9 0.21 -22.29 15.81
N LEU A 10 -1.11 -22.46 15.78
CA LEU A 10 -1.97 -22.29 14.60
C LEU A 10 -2.52 -20.86 14.47
N ILE A 11 -2.42 -20.04 15.52
CA ILE A 11 -2.66 -18.59 15.43
C ILE A 11 -1.47 -17.97 14.67
N LYS A 12 -1.51 -18.06 13.32
CA LYS A 12 -0.78 -17.11 12.46
C LYS A 12 -1.36 -15.72 12.71
N ARG A 13 -0.81 -14.99 13.68
CA ARG A 13 -1.23 -13.61 13.96
C ARG A 13 -0.92 -12.70 12.77
N GLY A 14 -1.93 -12.42 11.97
CA GLY A 14 -2.05 -11.20 11.16
C GLY A 14 -1.01 -11.01 10.05
N GLU A 15 -0.72 -12.05 9.26
CA GLU A 15 0.07 -11.88 8.02
C GLU A 15 -0.80 -11.18 6.96
N LEU A 16 -0.44 -9.95 6.58
CA LEU A 16 -1.09 -9.21 5.50
C LEU A 16 -0.20 -9.27 4.25
N LEU A 17 -0.62 -10.07 3.27
CA LEU A 17 0.03 -10.12 1.95
C LEU A 17 -0.58 -9.02 1.07
N LEU A 18 0.23 -8.04 0.69
CA LEU A 18 -0.15 -6.95 -0.21
C LEU A 18 0.67 -7.04 -1.48
N SER A 19 0.02 -7.26 -2.62
CA SER A 19 0.63 -6.93 -3.91
C SER A 19 0.67 -5.41 -4.06
N LEU A 20 1.81 -4.89 -4.51
CA LEU A 20 2.00 -3.47 -4.81
C LEU A 20 1.89 -3.17 -6.32
N ASP A 21 1.49 -4.14 -7.14
CA ASP A 21 1.45 -4.00 -8.60
C ASP A 21 0.43 -2.94 -9.05
N PHE A 22 -0.57 -2.63 -8.20
CA PHE A 22 -1.51 -1.53 -8.45
C PHE A 22 -0.85 -0.13 -8.40
N LEU A 23 0.37 -0.02 -7.84
CA LEU A 23 1.17 1.22 -7.88
C LEU A 23 1.79 1.46 -9.25
N ASP A 24 1.96 0.42 -10.07
CA ASP A 24 2.56 0.49 -11.42
C ASP A 24 1.61 1.12 -12.46
N CYS A 25 0.55 1.82 -12.03
CA CYS A 25 -0.62 2.09 -12.85
C CYS A 25 -0.58 3.45 -13.60
N TYR A 26 -0.83 3.36 -14.91
CA TYR A 26 -0.86 4.38 -15.98
C TYR A 26 -2.04 5.39 -15.93
N ASP A 27 -2.87 5.36 -14.88
CA ASP A 27 -4.18 6.06 -14.85
C ASP A 27 -4.10 7.55 -14.44
N TYR A 28 -2.91 8.04 -14.09
CA TYR A 28 -2.71 9.45 -13.75
C TYR A 28 -2.87 10.37 -14.98
N GLU A 29 -2.62 9.89 -16.19
CA GLU A 29 -2.73 10.70 -17.41
C GLU A 29 -4.19 11.07 -17.69
N HIS A 30 -5.11 10.10 -17.63
CA HIS A 30 -6.53 10.32 -17.83
C HIS A 30 -7.14 11.20 -16.73
N THR A 31 -6.71 11.01 -15.48
CA THR A 31 -7.23 11.75 -14.31
C THR A 31 -6.66 13.17 -14.17
N ASN A 32 -5.63 13.52 -14.96
CA ASN A 32 -5.05 14.85 -15.02
C ASN A 32 -5.56 15.70 -16.19
N ASN A 33 -6.36 15.13 -17.10
CA ASN A 33 -6.96 15.90 -18.19
C ASN A 33 -7.82 17.05 -17.66
N GLY A 34 -7.46 18.28 -18.05
CA GLY A 34 -8.17 19.51 -17.65
C GLY A 34 -7.80 20.09 -16.28
N LYS A 35 -6.84 19.51 -15.55
CA LYS A 35 -6.39 20.07 -14.26
C LYS A 35 -5.31 21.13 -14.47
N LEU A 36 -5.57 22.35 -14.02
CA LEU A 36 -4.59 23.43 -13.99
C LEU A 36 -3.71 23.28 -12.74
N GLY A 37 -2.45 22.85 -12.91
CA GLY A 37 -1.48 22.70 -11.81
C GLY A 37 -0.51 21.53 -12.01
N ARG A 38 0.28 21.21 -10.98
CA ARG A 38 1.19 20.06 -11.02
C ARG A 38 0.35 18.78 -11.17
N PRO A 39 0.58 17.95 -12.21
CA PRO A 39 -0.16 16.72 -12.40
C PRO A 39 -0.08 15.84 -11.15
N PHE A 40 -1.21 15.25 -10.75
CA PHE A 40 -1.22 14.24 -9.70
C PHE A 40 -0.37 13.06 -10.15
N LYS A 41 0.60 12.66 -9.32
CA LYS A 41 1.41 11.46 -9.52
C LYS A 41 0.86 10.24 -8.76
N ILE A 42 -0.41 10.31 -8.37
CA ILE A 42 -1.08 9.36 -7.48
C ILE A 42 -2.31 8.84 -8.19
N THR A 43 -2.40 7.52 -8.32
CA THR A 43 -3.54 6.81 -8.92
C THR A 43 -4.70 6.68 -7.93
N ASN A 44 -5.94 6.66 -8.42
CA ASN A 44 -7.14 6.45 -7.58
C ASN A 44 -7.04 5.17 -6.73
N ARG A 45 -6.48 4.10 -7.29
CA ARG A 45 -6.20 2.83 -6.59
C ARG A 45 -5.28 3.00 -5.38
N TYR A 46 -4.31 3.92 -5.44
CA TYR A 46 -3.46 4.22 -4.30
C TYR A 46 -4.24 4.92 -3.19
N VAL A 47 -5.14 5.84 -3.53
CA VAL A 47 -6.00 6.52 -2.55
C VAL A 47 -6.95 5.52 -1.88
N GLU A 48 -7.56 4.63 -2.65
CA GLU A 48 -8.42 3.55 -2.15
C GLU A 48 -7.66 2.63 -1.18
N PHE A 49 -6.45 2.20 -1.55
CA PHE A 49 -5.59 1.40 -0.70
C PHE A 49 -5.30 2.10 0.64
N LEU A 50 -4.92 3.38 0.62
CA LEU A 50 -4.68 4.15 1.83
C LEU A 50 -5.93 4.33 2.68
N ALA A 51 -7.11 4.44 2.07
CA ALA A 51 -8.38 4.49 2.77
C ALA A 51 -8.67 3.18 3.52
N VAL A 52 -8.42 2.02 2.87
CA VAL A 52 -8.57 0.70 3.48
C VAL A 52 -7.58 0.52 4.63
N VAL A 53 -6.29 0.82 4.44
CA VAL A 53 -5.28 0.77 5.51
C VAL A 53 -5.68 1.65 6.68
N ARG A 54 -6.11 2.89 6.40
CA ARG A 54 -6.58 3.81 7.43
C ARG A 54 -7.75 3.23 8.22
N TYR A 55 -8.73 2.65 7.53
CA TYR A 55 -9.93 2.08 8.15
C TYR A 55 -9.59 0.85 9.01
N LEU A 56 -8.86 -0.12 8.45
CA LEU A 56 -8.52 -1.38 9.13
C LEU A 56 -7.66 -1.15 10.39
N PHE A 57 -6.72 -0.21 10.32
CA PHE A 57 -5.82 0.08 11.44
C PHE A 57 -6.25 1.29 12.27
N SER A 58 -7.41 1.88 12.00
CA SER A 58 -7.90 3.11 12.65
C SER A 58 -6.84 4.22 12.71
N MET A 59 -6.06 4.37 11.63
CA MET A 59 -4.85 5.18 11.62
C MET A 59 -5.17 6.69 11.50
N PRO A 60 -4.63 7.56 12.38
CA PRO A 60 -4.74 9.00 12.20
C PRO A 60 -4.06 9.48 10.92
N PHE A 61 -4.57 10.56 10.29
CA PHE A 61 -4.01 11.11 9.04
C PHE A 61 -2.52 11.45 9.13
N ARG A 62 -2.04 11.88 10.31
CA ARG A 62 -0.61 12.16 10.53
C ARG A 62 0.25 10.90 10.44
N GLN A 63 -0.23 9.78 10.97
CA GLN A 63 0.45 8.49 10.87
C GLN A 63 0.37 7.95 9.44
N LEU A 64 -0.77 8.14 8.75
CA LEU A 64 -0.94 7.75 7.34
C LEU A 64 0.06 8.46 6.41
N LYS A 65 0.41 9.72 6.72
CA LYS A 65 1.49 10.44 6.01
C LYS A 65 2.87 9.79 6.22
N GLY A 66 3.16 9.31 7.42
CA GLY A 66 4.40 8.58 7.69
C GLY A 66 4.42 7.22 6.98
N PHE A 67 3.28 6.52 6.99
CA PHE A 67 3.08 5.25 6.30
C PHE A 67 3.33 5.38 4.80
N THR A 68 2.72 6.38 4.15
CA THR A 68 2.92 6.66 2.72
C THR A 68 4.36 6.96 2.36
N ALA A 69 5.08 7.73 3.18
CA ALA A 69 6.51 8.01 2.96
C ALA A 69 7.40 6.76 3.10
N SER A 70 7.09 5.88 4.05
CA SER A 70 7.80 4.61 4.21
C SER A 70 7.51 3.64 3.07
N LEU A 71 6.25 3.56 2.64
CA LEU A 71 5.82 2.72 1.52
C LEU A 71 6.49 3.14 0.21
N MET A 72 6.54 4.44 -0.08
CA MET A 72 7.24 4.96 -1.26
C MET A 72 8.74 4.62 -1.23
N ARG A 73 9.40 4.76 -0.08
CA ARG A 73 10.81 4.35 0.09
C ARG A 73 11.05 2.86 -0.15
N LEU A 74 10.06 2.02 0.16
CA LEU A 74 10.14 0.59 -0.11
C LEU A 74 9.91 0.29 -1.60
N TYR A 75 8.94 0.95 -2.21
CA TYR A 75 8.52 0.68 -3.59
C TYR A 75 9.57 1.11 -4.64
N PHE A 76 10.18 2.30 -4.51
CA PHE A 76 11.18 2.77 -5.48
C PHE A 76 12.32 1.76 -5.75
N PRO A 77 13.03 1.23 -4.73
CA PRO A 77 14.10 0.25 -4.96
C PRO A 77 13.59 -1.14 -5.38
N LEU A 78 12.34 -1.49 -5.09
CA LEU A 78 11.74 -2.75 -5.59
C LEU A 78 11.45 -2.68 -7.09
N ASN A 79 11.02 -1.52 -7.58
CA ASN A 79 10.71 -1.32 -8.98
C ASN A 79 11.97 -1.31 -9.86
N GLU A 80 13.06 -0.70 -9.39
CA GLU A 80 14.36 -0.75 -10.09
C GLU A 80 14.86 -2.20 -10.29
N ARG A 81 14.65 -3.09 -9.31
CA ARG A 81 15.02 -4.51 -9.46
C ARG A 81 14.15 -5.28 -10.45
N ARG A 82 12.91 -4.86 -10.66
CA ARG A 82 12.00 -5.47 -11.66
C ARG A 82 12.35 -5.05 -13.10
N MET A 83 12.94 -3.87 -13.31
CA MET A 83 13.33 -3.41 -14.65
C MET A 83 14.64 -4.03 -15.17
N ILE A 84 15.41 -4.71 -14.30
CA ILE A 84 16.72 -5.31 -14.64
C ILE A 84 16.60 -6.83 -14.91
N GLN A 85 15.41 -7.41 -14.74
CA GLN A 85 15.09 -8.81 -15.07
C GLN A 85 14.21 -8.87 -16.32
#